data_AF-A0A7S1W890-F1
#
_entry.id   AF-A0A7S1W890-F1
#
_cell.length_a   1.000
_cell.length_b   1.000
_cell.length_c   1.000
_cell.angle_alpha   90.00
_cell.angle_beta   90.00
_cell.angle_gamma   90.00
#
_symmetry.space_group_name_H-M   'P 1'
#
loop_
_entity.id
_entity.type
_entity.pdbx_description
1 polymer ?
#
loop_
_entity_poly.entity_id
_entity_poly.type
_entity_poly.pdbx_seq_one_letter_code
_entity_poly.pdbx_strand_id
1 'polypeptide(L)'
;EEEEAEAALRWMVHAVVAADRVGFDFWCQEATAQGVILPEKADVAMQALRFKERALIAERVKQSRHAASPRMEPEAQADPVAQLDTAAVRAELERRSVDYHGVIERDELVRLLRSARESKGSPVSGGGRRAAQGRGPRGSPRPSAAWGFREVAHGCVTPR
;
A
#
# COMPACT_ATOMS: atom_id res chain seq x y z
N GLU A 1 -8.17 11.04 -44.89
CA GLU A 1 -7.16 9.97 -44.83
C GLU A 1 -5.81 10.49 -44.32
N GLU A 2 -5.17 11.48 -44.98
CA GLU A 2 -3.87 12.02 -44.51
C GLU A 2 -3.92 12.62 -43.09
N GLU A 3 -4.96 13.41 -42.78
CA GLU A 3 -5.13 14.03 -41.45
C GLU A 3 -5.33 12.98 -40.33
N GLU A 4 -5.98 11.85 -40.63
CA GLU A 4 -6.19 10.76 -39.66
C GLU A 4 -4.89 10.01 -39.38
N ALA A 5 -4.06 9.78 -40.40
CA ALA A 5 -2.74 9.20 -40.25
C ALA A 5 -1.80 10.10 -39.41
N GLU A 6 -1.85 11.42 -39.62
CA GLU A 6 -1.10 12.37 -38.79
C GLU A 6 -1.60 12.41 -37.34
N ALA A 7 -2.91 12.35 -37.12
CA ALA A 7 -3.48 12.31 -35.78
C ALA A 7 -3.01 11.05 -35.04
N ALA A 8 -3.05 9.89 -35.70
CA ALA A 8 -2.50 8.63 -35.21
C ALA A 8 -1.02 8.74 -34.80
N LEU A 9 -0.18 9.31 -35.66
CA LEU A 9 1.25 9.52 -35.36
C LEU A 9 1.46 10.45 -34.15
N ARG A 10 0.69 11.53 -34.05
CA ARG A 10 0.74 12.44 -32.88
C ARG A 10 0.38 11.71 -31.59
N TRP A 11 -0.64 10.85 -31.62
CA TRP A 11 -1.01 10.01 -30.47
C TRP A 11 0.08 9.00 -30.10
N MET A 12 0.71 8.34 -31.06
CA MET A 12 1.84 7.44 -30.80
C MET A 12 3.00 8.16 -30.12
N VAL A 13 3.39 9.33 -30.65
CA VAL A 13 4.46 10.15 -30.07
C VAL A 13 4.10 10.54 -28.65
N HIS A 14 2.86 10.97 -28.42
CA HIS A 14 2.39 11.34 -27.09
C HIS A 14 2.42 10.16 -26.10
N ALA A 15 1.99 8.97 -26.52
CA ALA A 15 2.03 7.76 -25.69
C ALA A 15 3.47 7.34 -25.32
N VAL A 16 4.40 7.41 -26.28
CA VAL A 16 5.82 7.14 -26.03
C VAL A 16 6.43 8.18 -25.08
N VAL A 17 6.12 9.47 -25.27
CA VAL A 17 6.58 10.55 -24.39
C VAL A 17 6.02 10.39 -22.98
N ALA A 18 4.74 10.04 -22.85
CA ALA A 18 4.09 9.74 -21.57
C ALA A 18 4.60 8.44 -20.93
N ALA A 19 5.41 7.65 -21.64
CA ALA A 19 5.86 6.32 -21.25
C ALA A 19 4.72 5.35 -20.91
N ASP A 20 3.58 5.53 -21.57
CA ASP A 20 2.40 4.69 -21.38
C ASP A 20 2.46 3.48 -22.31
N ARG A 21 3.04 2.39 -21.80
CA ARG A 21 3.11 1.11 -22.53
C ARG A 21 1.73 0.58 -22.87
N VAL A 22 0.75 0.73 -21.98
CA VAL A 22 -0.58 0.13 -22.17
C VAL A 22 -1.33 0.86 -23.27
N GLY A 23 -1.29 2.20 -23.25
CA GLY A 23 -1.86 3.02 -24.32
C GLY A 23 -1.22 2.75 -25.67
N PHE A 24 0.11 2.61 -25.73
CA PHE A 24 0.81 2.32 -26.98
C PHE A 24 0.50 0.92 -27.53
N ASP A 25 0.49 -0.11 -26.67
CA ASP A 25 0.16 -1.50 -27.05
C ASP A 25 -1.28 -1.62 -27.57
N PHE A 26 -2.23 -0.97 -26.89
CA PHE A 26 -3.63 -0.90 -27.33
C PHE A 26 -3.73 -0.27 -28.72
N TRP A 27 -3.05 0.85 -28.95
CA TRP A 27 -3.07 1.53 -30.24
C TRP A 27 -2.44 0.67 -31.36
N CYS A 28 -1.33 -0.01 -31.09
CA CYS A 28 -0.72 -0.94 -32.05
C CYS A 28 -1.67 -2.08 -32.44
N GLN A 29 -2.39 -2.64 -31.45
CA GLN A 29 -3.39 -3.69 -31.71
C GLN A 29 -4.55 -3.17 -32.56
N GLU A 30 -5.07 -1.98 -32.23
CA GLU A 30 -6.14 -1.34 -32.98
C GLU A 30 -5.73 -1.04 -34.42
N ALA A 31 -4.55 -0.45 -34.63
CA ALA A 31 -4.01 -0.19 -35.96
C ALA A 31 -3.86 -1.50 -36.78
N THR A 32 -3.36 -2.56 -36.15
CA THR A 32 -3.24 -3.87 -36.79
C THR A 32 -4.62 -4.46 -37.14
N ALA A 33 -5.61 -4.31 -36.26
CA ALA A 33 -6.99 -4.76 -36.50
C ALA A 33 -7.64 -4.04 -37.70
N GLN A 34 -7.25 -2.78 -37.94
CA GLN A 34 -7.66 -1.98 -39.10
C GLN A 34 -6.83 -2.28 -40.37
N GLY A 35 -5.89 -3.24 -40.32
CA GLY A 35 -5.03 -3.60 -41.45
C GLY A 35 -3.88 -2.62 -41.68
N VAL A 36 -3.60 -1.72 -40.73
CA VAL A 36 -2.47 -0.78 -40.83
C VAL A 36 -1.17 -1.52 -40.52
N ILE A 37 -0.20 -1.42 -41.44
CA ILE A 37 1.14 -1.98 -41.25
C ILE A 37 1.93 -1.05 -40.33
N LEU A 38 2.28 -1.55 -39.15
CA LEU A 38 3.10 -0.80 -38.19
C LEU A 38 4.56 -0.69 -38.66
N PRO A 39 5.23 0.45 -38.42
CA PRO A 39 6.65 0.57 -38.71
C PRO A 39 7.47 -0.30 -37.74
N GLU A 40 8.61 -0.85 -38.20
CA GLU A 40 9.54 -1.64 -37.38
C GLU A 40 10.00 -0.89 -36.11
N LYS A 41 10.04 0.44 -36.17
CA LYS A 41 10.34 1.30 -35.02
C LYS A 41 9.32 1.18 -33.87
N ALA A 42 8.09 0.74 -34.14
CA ALA A 42 7.06 0.52 -33.12
C ALA A 42 7.44 -0.64 -32.18
N ASP A 43 8.02 -1.73 -32.70
CA ASP A 43 8.51 -2.85 -31.90
C ASP A 43 9.66 -2.42 -30.99
N VAL A 44 10.59 -1.62 -31.55
CA VAL A 44 11.71 -1.04 -30.78
C VAL A 44 11.18 -0.14 -29.66
N ALA A 45 10.19 0.72 -29.96
CA ALA A 45 9.55 1.56 -28.95
C ALA A 45 8.85 0.74 -27.86
N MET A 46 8.15 -0.33 -28.23
CA MET A 46 7.51 -1.24 -27.28
C MET A 46 8.50 -1.97 -26.37
N GLN A 47 9.63 -2.42 -26.91
CA GLN A 47 10.69 -3.00 -26.10
C GLN A 47 11.27 -1.98 -25.12
N ALA A 48 11.54 -0.76 -25.59
CA ALA A 48 12.05 0.33 -24.74
C ALA A 48 11.09 0.66 -23.58
N LEU A 49 9.78 0.73 -23.85
CA LEU A 49 8.75 0.95 -22.82
C LEU A 49 8.72 -0.20 -21.79
N ARG A 50 8.83 -1.46 -22.22
CA ARG A 50 8.92 -2.62 -21.32
C ARG A 50 10.17 -2.57 -20.42
N PHE A 51 11.32 -2.20 -20.97
CA PHE A 51 12.54 -2.04 -20.16
C PHE A 51 12.39 -0.93 -19.12
N LYS A 52 11.82 0.21 -19.51
CA LYS A 52 11.56 1.33 -18.60
C LYS A 52 10.58 0.93 -17.48
N GLU A 53 9.47 0.25 -17.80
CA GLU A 53 8.51 -0.23 -16.81
C GLU A 53 9.16 -1.20 -15.81
N ARG A 54 9.96 -2.16 -16.29
CA ARG A 54 10.70 -3.08 -15.43
C ARG A 54 11.69 -2.36 -14.51
N ALA A 55 12.37 -1.33 -15.01
CA ALA A 55 13.28 -0.52 -14.19
C ALA A 55 12.55 0.21 -13.06
N LEU A 56 11.39 0.82 -13.35
CA LEU A 56 10.55 1.48 -12.35
C LEU A 56 10.01 0.50 -11.29
N ILE A 57 9.57 -0.70 -11.71
CA ILE A 57 9.14 -1.75 -10.78
C ILE A 57 10.31 -2.17 -9.87
N ALA A 58 11.49 -2.37 -10.44
CA ALA A 58 12.67 -2.75 -9.66
C ALA A 58 13.08 -1.67 -8.64
N GLU A 59 13.01 -0.40 -9.01
CA GLU A 59 13.25 0.72 -8.10
C GLU A 59 12.22 0.76 -6.97
N ARG A 60 10.92 0.64 -7.30
CA ARG A 60 9.85 0.58 -6.30
C ARG A 60 10.05 -0.58 -5.33
N VAL A 61 10.42 -1.76 -5.81
CA VAL A 61 10.72 -2.92 -4.95
C VAL A 61 11.90 -2.64 -4.04
N LYS A 62 12.96 -1.98 -4.52
CA LYS A 62 14.08 -1.56 -3.67
C LYS A 62 13.61 -0.60 -2.57
N GLN A 63 12.84 0.43 -2.93
CA GLN A 63 12.29 1.39 -1.97
C GLN A 63 11.39 0.70 -0.94
N SER A 64 10.52 -0.21 -1.36
CA SER A 64 9.68 -1.01 -0.46
C SER A 64 10.51 -1.92 0.44
N ARG A 65 11.62 -2.50 -0.02
CA ARG A 65 12.54 -3.27 0.83
C ARG A 65 13.23 -2.40 1.86
N HIS A 66 13.61 -1.18 1.52
CA HIS A 66 14.18 -0.25 2.50
C HIS A 66 13.14 0.24 3.52
N ALA A 67 11.89 0.43 3.10
CA ALA A 67 10.79 0.83 4.00
C ALA A 67 10.26 -0.32 4.87
N ALA A 68 10.23 -1.53 4.33
CA ALA A 68 9.76 -2.74 5.02
C ALA A 68 10.88 -3.50 5.71
N SER A 69 12.15 -3.12 5.51
CA SER A 69 13.21 -3.50 6.43
C SER A 69 12.71 -3.06 7.79
N PRO A 70 12.43 -3.99 8.72
CA PRO A 70 11.95 -3.62 10.04
C PRO A 70 12.94 -2.58 10.50
N ARG A 71 12.43 -1.37 10.72
CA ARG A 71 13.13 -0.34 11.45
C ARG A 71 13.62 -1.12 12.65
N MET A 72 14.92 -1.43 12.70
CA MET A 72 15.47 -2.12 13.86
C MET A 72 15.10 -1.18 14.97
N GLU A 73 14.07 -1.56 15.71
CA GLU A 73 13.54 -0.78 16.82
C GLU A 73 14.78 -0.49 17.64
N PRO A 74 15.21 0.79 17.69
CA PRO A 74 16.48 1.14 18.28
C PRO A 74 16.41 0.57 19.68
N GLU A 75 17.31 -0.38 19.95
CA GLU A 75 17.57 -1.05 21.21
C GLU A 75 16.46 -0.78 22.22
N ALA A 76 15.51 -1.72 22.31
CA ALA A 76 14.49 -1.78 23.36
C ALA A 76 15.00 -1.04 24.59
N GLN A 77 14.53 0.21 24.78
CA GLN A 77 15.02 1.11 25.82
C GLN A 77 15.09 0.28 27.08
N ALA A 78 16.32 -0.06 27.51
CA ALA A 78 16.53 -1.08 28.50
C ALA A 78 15.63 -0.73 29.67
N ASP A 79 14.62 -1.58 29.90
CA ASP A 79 13.50 -1.21 30.76
C ASP A 79 14.09 -0.66 32.07
N PRO A 80 13.85 0.61 32.41
CA PRO A 80 14.54 1.24 33.54
C PRO A 80 14.25 0.51 34.85
N VAL A 81 13.19 -0.31 34.89
CA VAL A 81 12.86 -1.18 36.03
C VAL A 81 13.85 -2.35 36.16
N ALA A 82 14.37 -2.88 35.05
CA ALA A 82 15.34 -3.98 35.07
C ALA A 82 16.71 -3.56 35.64
N GLN A 83 17.01 -2.25 35.67
CA GLN A 83 18.24 -1.69 36.24
C GLN A 83 18.15 -1.38 37.74
N LEU A 84 16.95 -1.39 38.34
CA LEU A 84 16.78 -1.14 39.77
C LEU A 84 17.29 -2.33 40.61
N ASP A 85 17.86 -2.03 41.77
CA ASP A 85 18.20 -3.04 42.76
C ASP A 85 16.93 -3.58 43.44
N THR A 86 17.05 -4.75 44.09
CA THR A 86 15.92 -5.39 44.78
C THR A 86 15.33 -4.51 45.87
N ALA A 87 16.15 -3.68 46.51
CA ALA A 87 15.71 -2.75 47.54
C ALA A 87 14.83 -1.62 46.96
N ALA A 88 15.24 -0.98 45.86
CA ALA A 88 14.43 0.05 45.20
C ALA A 88 13.15 -0.53 44.61
N VAL A 89 13.17 -1.76 44.09
CA VAL A 89 11.94 -2.41 43.60
C VAL A 89 10.92 -2.62 44.73
N ARG A 90 11.37 -3.07 45.91
CA ARG A 90 10.49 -3.24 47.09
C ARG A 90 9.97 -1.91 47.62
N ALA A 91 10.84 -0.91 47.72
CA ALA A 91 10.45 0.44 48.13
C ALA A 91 9.41 1.04 47.18
N GLU A 92 9.56 0.80 45.87
CA GLU A 92 8.61 1.27 44.86
C GLU A 92 7.27 0.51 44.90
N LEU A 93 7.28 -0.80 45.22
CA LEU A 93 6.05 -1.59 45.45
C LEU A 93 5.30 -1.11 46.70
N GLU A 94 6.03 -0.85 47.79
CA GLU A 94 5.47 -0.31 49.04
C GLU A 94 4.89 1.10 48.84
N ARG A 95 5.60 1.98 48.13
CA ARG A 95 5.11 3.31 47.74
C ARG A 95 3.81 3.25 46.93
N ARG A 96 3.58 2.15 46.22
CA ARG A 96 2.38 1.90 45.42
C ARG A 96 1.30 1.10 46.16
N SER A 97 1.58 0.69 47.40
CA SER A 97 0.70 -0.15 48.22
C SER A 97 0.34 -1.47 47.52
N VAL A 98 1.34 -2.10 46.88
CA VAL A 98 1.20 -3.42 46.25
C VAL A 98 1.80 -4.47 47.17
N ASP A 99 1.00 -5.44 47.59
CA ASP A 99 1.45 -6.54 48.43
C ASP A 99 2.38 -7.48 47.64
N TYR A 100 3.54 -7.78 48.22
CA TYR A 100 4.53 -8.69 47.66
C TYR A 100 4.92 -9.82 48.63
N HIS A 101 4.07 -10.11 49.62
CA HIS A 101 4.33 -11.14 50.62
C HIS A 101 4.43 -12.53 49.97
N GLY A 102 5.53 -13.24 50.20
CA GLY A 102 5.78 -14.56 49.63
C GLY A 102 6.57 -14.57 48.32
N VAL A 103 6.89 -13.40 47.76
CA VAL A 103 7.69 -13.28 46.53
C VAL A 103 9.18 -13.22 46.89
N ILE A 104 9.92 -14.27 46.56
CA ILE A 104 11.35 -14.41 46.89
C ILE A 104 12.24 -13.98 45.72
N GLU A 105 11.78 -14.19 44.48
CA GLU A 105 12.56 -13.94 43.28
C GLU A 105 12.50 -12.48 42.83
N ARG A 106 13.67 -11.93 42.46
CA ARG A 106 13.79 -10.55 41.97
C ARG A 106 12.95 -10.32 40.71
N ASP A 107 12.95 -11.29 39.80
CA ASP A 107 12.25 -11.17 38.52
C ASP A 107 10.73 -11.13 38.71
N GLU A 108 10.20 -11.85 39.72
CA GLU A 108 8.79 -11.77 40.10
C GLU A 108 8.43 -10.41 40.70
N LEU A 109 9.31 -9.81 41.52
CA LEU A 109 9.11 -8.45 42.04
C LEU A 109 9.11 -7.41 40.91
N VAL A 110 10.03 -7.53 39.94
CA VAL A 110 10.08 -6.66 38.75
C VAL A 110 8.82 -6.84 37.91
N ARG A 111 8.35 -8.08 37.71
CA ARG A 111 7.11 -8.37 36.98
C ARG A 111 5.89 -7.75 37.66
N LEU A 112 5.76 -7.88 38.98
CA LEU A 112 4.69 -7.25 39.76
C LEU A 112 4.72 -5.72 39.63
N LEU A 113 5.92 -5.13 39.70
CA LEU A 113 6.08 -3.69 39.56
C LEU A 113 5.71 -3.19 38.16
N ARG A 114 6.02 -3.95 37.10
CA ARG A 114 5.56 -3.64 35.72
C ARG A 114 4.03 -3.67 35.63
N SER A 115 3.41 -4.75 36.10
CA SER A 115 1.94 -4.88 36.09
C SER A 115 1.25 -3.76 36.89
N ALA A 116 1.83 -3.34 38.01
CA ALA A 116 1.34 -2.21 38.82
C ALA A 116 1.53 -0.83 38.14
N ARG A 117 2.49 -0.71 37.20
CA ARG A 117 2.68 0.51 36.39
C ARG A 117 1.66 0.58 35.27
N GLU A 118 1.42 -0.53 34.59
CA GLU A 118 0.44 -0.63 33.52
C GLU A 118 -0.99 -0.40 34.03
N SER A 119 -1.33 -0.95 35.20
CA SER A 119 -2.66 -0.78 35.80
C SER A 119 -2.95 0.66 36.23
N LYS A 120 -1.93 1.41 36.68
CA LYS A 120 -2.08 2.82 37.11
C LYS A 120 -2.16 3.80 35.95
N GLY A 121 -1.71 3.40 34.76
CA GLY A 121 -1.70 4.20 33.54
C GLY A 121 -2.93 4.04 32.64
N SER A 122 -3.79 3.04 32.91
CA SER A 122 -5.05 2.91 32.19
C SER A 122 -6.10 3.77 32.91
N PRO A 123 -6.42 5.00 32.43
CA PRO A 123 -7.59 5.69 32.92
C PRO A 123 -8.75 4.72 32.72
N VAL A 124 -9.43 4.39 33.82
CA VAL A 124 -10.65 3.61 33.82
C VAL A 124 -11.54 4.21 32.73
N SER A 125 -11.57 3.52 31.59
CA SER A 125 -12.57 3.70 30.55
C SER A 125 -13.85 3.20 31.20
N GLY A 126 -14.47 4.12 31.94
CA GLY A 126 -15.67 3.88 32.70
C GLY A 126 -16.74 3.40 31.75
N GLY A 127 -17.05 2.11 31.87
CA GLY A 127 -18.39 1.53 31.78
C GLY A 127 -19.44 2.33 30.99
N GLY A 128 -19.16 2.61 29.72
CA GLY A 128 -20.13 3.08 28.75
C GLY A 128 -20.96 1.90 28.29
N ARG A 129 -22.01 1.62 29.05
CA ARG A 129 -23.12 0.68 28.84
C ARG A 129 -23.25 0.15 27.40
N ARG A 130 -23.29 -1.18 27.34
CA ARG A 130 -23.92 -1.96 26.26
C ARG A 130 -25.33 -1.42 25.98
N ALA A 131 -25.52 -0.77 24.83
CA ALA A 131 -26.78 -0.69 24.11
C ALA A 131 -26.41 -0.87 22.64
N ALA A 132 -26.60 -2.08 22.13
CA ALA A 132 -27.78 -2.44 21.34
C ALA A 132 -27.52 -2.21 19.84
N GLN A 133 -27.46 -3.35 19.14
CA GLN A 133 -28.11 -3.60 17.86
C GLN A 133 -27.89 -2.58 16.73
N GLY A 134 -27.10 -2.99 15.74
CA GLY A 134 -27.02 -2.32 14.45
C GLY A 134 -26.36 -3.20 13.39
N ARG A 135 -27.01 -4.32 13.05
CA ARG A 135 -26.74 -5.02 11.78
C ARG A 135 -27.18 -4.12 10.63
N GLY A 136 -26.25 -3.37 10.04
CA GLY A 136 -26.44 -2.75 8.73
C GLY A 136 -25.98 -3.73 7.63
N PRO A 137 -26.80 -4.06 6.63
CA PRO A 137 -26.39 -4.94 5.55
C PRO A 137 -25.46 -4.22 4.57
N ARG A 138 -24.61 -5.05 3.98
CA ARG A 138 -23.69 -4.78 2.88
C ARG A 138 -24.44 -4.15 1.70
N GLY A 139 -23.88 -3.08 1.16
CA GLY A 139 -24.41 -2.44 -0.04
C GLY A 139 -23.41 -1.43 -0.60
N SER A 140 -22.22 -1.88 -0.99
CA SER A 140 -21.36 -1.08 -1.85
C SER A 140 -21.85 -1.24 -3.30
N PRO A 141 -22.33 -0.18 -3.96
CA PRO A 141 -22.68 -0.26 -5.37
C PRO A 141 -21.41 -0.46 -6.19
N ARG A 142 -21.42 -1.48 -7.05
CA ARG A 142 -20.42 -1.64 -8.12
C ARG A 142 -20.50 -0.40 -9.03
N PRO A 143 -19.40 0.32 -9.29
CA PRO A 143 -19.36 1.26 -10.39
C PRO A 143 -19.44 0.45 -11.69
N SER A 144 -20.58 0.55 -12.37
CA SER A 144 -20.72 0.09 -13.75
C SER A 144 -19.87 1.00 -14.63
N ALA A 145 -18.69 0.51 -15.02
CA ALA A 145 -17.86 1.12 -16.04
C ALA A 145 -18.51 0.89 -17.41
N ALA A 146 -19.62 1.58 -17.66
CA ALA A 146 -20.16 1.74 -19.00
C ALA A 146 -19.33 2.81 -19.72
N TRP A 147 -18.14 2.42 -20.18
CA TRP A 147 -17.46 3.16 -21.22
C TRP A 147 -18.27 2.92 -22.49
N GLY A 148 -19.13 3.87 -22.82
CA GLY A 148 -19.86 3.90 -24.08
C GLY A 148 -18.84 3.88 -25.22
N PHE A 149 -18.65 2.70 -25.80
CA PHE A 149 -18.02 2.52 -27.10
C PHE A 149 -18.90 3.26 -28.09
N ARG A 150 -18.44 4.43 -28.53
CA ARG A 150 -19.11 5.20 -29.58
C ARG A 150 -18.83 4.45 -30.88
N GLU A 151 -19.76 3.60 -31.26
CA GLU A 151 -19.76 2.88 -32.53
C GLU A 151 -19.79 3.91 -33.66
N VAL A 152 -18.62 4.22 -34.22
CA VAL A 152 -18.51 5.02 -35.43
C VAL A 152 -18.81 4.08 -36.58
N ALA A 153 -20.03 4.17 -37.12
CA ALA A 153 -20.42 3.45 -38.32
C ALA A 153 -19.54 3.94 -39.49
N HIS A 154 -18.50 3.18 -39.82
CA HIS A 154 -17.74 3.36 -41.04
C HIS A 154 -18.61 2.94 -42.22
N GLY A 155 -19.11 3.94 -42.95
CA GLY A 155 -19.75 3.74 -44.25
C GLY A 155 -18.78 3.03 -45.20
N CYS A 156 -19.18 1.87 -45.67
CA CYS A 156 -18.47 1.11 -46.70
C CYS A 156 -18.53 1.90 -48.02
N VAL A 157 -17.39 2.47 -48.44
CA VAL A 157 -17.21 2.96 -49.80
C VAL A 157 -16.77 1.77 -50.66
N THR A 158 -17.66 1.27 -51.50
CA THR A 158 -17.32 0.30 -52.54
C THR A 158 -16.61 1.00 -53.70
N PRO A 159 -15.41 0.58 -54.11
CA PRO A 159 -14.79 1.08 -55.33
C PRO A 159 -15.50 0.53 -56.57
N ARG A 160 -15.53 1.34 -57.62
CA ARG A 160 -16.20 1.11 -58.89
C ARG A 160 -15.25 0.51 -59.92
#